data_AF-A0A9P7BJV1-F1
#
_entry.id   AF-A0A9P7BJV1-F1
#
_cell.length_a   1.000
_cell.length_b   1.000
_cell.length_c   1.000
_cell.angle_alpha   90.00
_cell.angle_beta   90.00
_cell.angle_gamma   90.00
#
_symmetry.space_group_name_H-M   'P 1'
#
loop_
_entity.id
_entity.type
_entity.pdbx_description
1 polymer ?
#
loop_
_entity_poly.entity_id
_entity_poly.type
_entity_poly.pdbx_seq_one_letter_code
_entity_poly.pdbx_strand_id
1 'polypeptide(L)'
;MLNKASLVFLSLSIALELALGSSVELVSPKPNDVLKAGSTVHIKWHVNDASTGPIRLQFASGKSSALSIDGIIAENVDASLGSYKWKIPSDLKAKK
;
A
#
# COMPACT_ATOMS: atom_id res chain seq x y z
N MET A 1 -45.81 -28.67 24.98
CA MET A 1 -45.55 -28.33 23.56
C MET A 1 -45.14 -26.87 23.51
N LEU A 2 -43.89 -26.59 23.14
CA LEU A 2 -43.26 -25.27 23.23
C LEU A 2 -43.21 -24.64 21.83
N ASN A 3 -43.94 -23.55 21.58
CA ASN A 3 -43.74 -22.73 20.39
C ASN A 3 -43.24 -21.36 20.82
N LYS A 4 -41.92 -21.19 20.83
CA LYS A 4 -41.26 -19.88 20.92
C LYS A 4 -41.43 -19.21 19.55
N ALA A 5 -42.23 -18.15 19.48
CA ALA A 5 -42.31 -17.31 18.29
C ALA A 5 -40.95 -16.62 18.10
N SER A 6 -40.28 -16.97 17.00
CA SER A 6 -38.98 -16.42 16.61
C SER A 6 -39.12 -14.95 16.24
N LEU A 7 -38.43 -14.08 16.98
CA LEU A 7 -38.12 -12.72 16.57
C LEU A 7 -36.72 -12.73 15.95
N VAL A 8 -36.64 -12.64 14.62
CA VAL A 8 -35.40 -12.26 13.95
C VAL A 8 -35.73 -11.08 13.05
N PHE A 9 -35.64 -9.88 13.63
CA PHE A 9 -35.44 -8.68 12.82
C PHE A 9 -34.01 -8.77 12.28
N LEU A 10 -33.88 -9.27 11.06
CA LEU A 10 -32.62 -9.23 10.33
C LEU A 10 -32.45 -7.82 9.76
N SER A 11 -32.30 -6.82 10.64
CA SER A 11 -31.85 -5.48 10.26
C SER A 11 -30.34 -5.53 10.07
N LEU A 12 -29.89 -6.18 9.00
CA LEU A 12 -28.51 -6.05 8.55
C LEU A 12 -28.43 -4.79 7.67
N SER A 13 -28.55 -3.64 8.30
CA SER A 13 -28.13 -2.37 7.71
C SER A 13 -26.66 -2.18 8.06
N ILE A 14 -25.77 -2.34 7.07
CA ILE A 14 -24.37 -1.86 6.96
C ILE A 14 -23.75 -2.72 5.85
N ALA A 15 -23.04 -2.21 4.84
CA ALA A 15 -22.80 -0.89 4.30
C ALA A 15 -22.27 -1.12 2.88
N LEU A 16 -22.47 -0.14 2.00
CA LEU A 16 -21.81 0.08 0.72
C LEU A 16 -20.70 -0.94 0.34
N GLU A 17 -20.94 -1.77 -0.68
CA GLU A 17 -19.92 -2.59 -1.34
C GLU A 17 -18.85 -1.68 -1.97
N LEU A 18 -17.80 -1.38 -1.21
CA LEU A 18 -16.63 -0.68 -1.70
C LEU A 18 -15.61 -1.70 -2.22
N ALA A 19 -15.56 -1.81 -3.55
CA ALA A 19 -14.52 -2.43 -4.38
C ALA A 19 -14.06 -3.86 -3.98
N LEU A 20 -14.55 -4.86 -4.72
CA LEU A 20 -14.12 -6.27 -4.68
C LEU A 20 -12.70 -6.50 -5.24
N GLY A 21 -11.75 -5.60 -4.99
CA GLY A 21 -10.38 -5.68 -5.48
C GLY A 21 -9.36 -5.47 -4.36
N SER A 22 -8.26 -6.22 -4.43
CA SER A 22 -7.09 -5.93 -3.60
C SER A 22 -6.51 -4.56 -3.96
N SER A 23 -6.11 -3.82 -2.94
CA SER A 23 -5.53 -2.49 -3.05
C SER A 23 -4.35 -2.36 -2.08
N VAL A 24 -3.40 -1.52 -2.47
CA VAL A 24 -2.19 -1.26 -1.70
C VAL A 24 -2.05 0.24 -1.53
N GLU A 25 -2.08 0.70 -0.29
CA GLU A 25 -1.99 2.11 0.07
C GLU A 25 -0.63 2.39 0.71
N LEU A 26 0.13 3.36 0.16
CA LEU A 26 1.41 3.76 0.74
C LEU A 26 1.19 4.59 2.01
N VAL A 27 1.72 4.11 3.13
CA VAL A 27 1.66 4.77 4.46
C VAL A 27 2.92 5.60 4.73
N SER A 28 4.07 5.15 4.24
CA SER A 28 5.36 5.83 4.37
C SER A 28 6.28 5.41 3.21
N PRO A 29 7.09 6.32 2.63
CA PRO A 29 7.18 7.75 2.92
C PRO A 29 5.89 8.52 2.56
N LYS A 30 5.65 9.64 3.23
CA LYS A 30 4.51 10.53 2.95
C LYS A 30 4.85 11.56 1.87
N PRO A 31 3.83 12.16 1.23
CA PRO A 31 4.06 13.31 0.37
C PRO A 31 4.86 14.39 1.10
N ASN A 32 5.86 14.96 0.41
CA ASN A 32 6.80 15.97 0.92
C ASN A 32 7.83 15.50 1.95
N ASP A 33 7.93 14.20 2.25
CA ASP A 33 9.03 13.69 3.07
C ASP A 33 10.37 13.87 2.34
N VAL A 34 11.38 14.36 3.07
CA VAL A 34 12.75 14.48 2.56
C VAL A 34 13.56 13.29 3.02
N LEU A 35 13.90 12.40 2.08
CA LEU A 35 14.73 11.23 2.34
C LEU A 35 16.19 11.52 2.00
N LYS A 36 17.11 11.09 2.87
CA LYS A 36 18.54 11.29 2.68
C LYS A 36 19.15 10.16 1.84
N ALA A 37 19.85 10.50 0.75
CA ALA A 37 20.64 9.53 -0.01
C ALA A 37 21.66 8.81 0.90
N GLY A 38 21.85 7.51 0.68
CA GLY A 38 22.71 6.69 1.53
C GLY A 38 22.12 6.36 2.91
N SER A 39 20.88 6.76 3.22
CA SER A 39 20.18 6.33 4.43
C SER A 39 19.35 5.08 4.18
N THR A 40 18.89 4.44 5.26
CA THR A 40 17.95 3.32 5.19
C THR A 40 16.58 3.82 5.60
N VAL A 41 15.57 3.54 4.78
CA VAL A 41 14.18 3.95 5.01
C VAL A 41 13.26 2.74 5.05
N HIS A 42 12.18 2.84 5.82
CA HIS A 42 11.11 1.85 5.81
C HIS A 42 9.98 2.35 4.93
N ILE A 43 9.82 1.70 3.79
CA ILE A 43 8.63 1.82 2.95
C ILE A 43 7.55 1.01 3.66
N LYS A 44 6.41 1.63 3.96
CA LYS A 44 5.28 0.99 4.63
C LYS A 44 4.03 1.18 3.82
N TRP A 45 3.20 0.16 3.77
CA TRP A 45 1.92 0.20 3.07
C TRP A 45 0.87 -0.59 3.85
N HIS A 46 -0.38 -0.35 3.51
CA HIS A 46 -1.53 -1.09 3.99
C HIS A 46 -2.15 -1.85 2.81
N VAL A 47 -2.53 -3.10 3.02
CA VAL A 47 -3.34 -3.87 2.07
C VAL A 47 -4.72 -4.04 2.65
N ASN A 48 -5.76 -3.87 1.84
CA ASN A 48 -7.13 -4.14 2.27
C ASN A 48 -7.46 -5.64 2.33
N ASP A 49 -6.65 -6.47 1.65
CA ASP A 49 -6.82 -7.91 1.55
C ASP A 49 -5.47 -8.63 1.71
N ALA A 50 -5.39 -9.58 2.64
CA ALA A 50 -4.19 -10.39 2.87
C ALA A 50 -3.87 -11.35 1.71
N SER A 51 -4.84 -11.65 0.84
CA SER A 51 -4.66 -12.45 -0.37
C SER A 51 -4.09 -11.65 -1.56
N THR A 52 -3.78 -10.36 -1.35
CA THR A 52 -3.08 -9.53 -2.35
C THR A 52 -1.79 -10.23 -2.79
N GLY A 53 -1.66 -10.41 -4.11
CA GLY A 53 -0.47 -11.01 -4.71
C GLY A 53 0.80 -10.17 -4.50
N PRO A 54 1.95 -10.67 -4.98
CA PRO A 54 3.21 -9.95 -4.82
C PRO A 54 3.20 -8.60 -5.55
N ILE A 55 3.84 -7.60 -4.94
CA ILE A 55 3.98 -6.23 -5.46
C ILE A 55 5.41 -5.94 -5.91
N ARG A 56 5.52 -4.94 -6.77
CA ARG A 56 6.80 -4.38 -7.23
C ARG A 56 6.98 -2.99 -6.65
N LEU A 57 8.14 -2.73 -6.05
CA LEU A 57 8.50 -1.42 -5.51
C LEU A 57 9.45 -0.71 -6.46
N GLN A 58 9.09 0.50 -6.87
CA GLN A 58 9.87 1.35 -7.78
C GLN A 58 9.86 2.78 -7.28
N PHE A 59 10.86 3.56 -7.68
CA PHE A 59 10.86 5.00 -7.47
C PHE A 59 10.89 5.72 -8.82
N ALA A 60 10.25 6.89 -8.85
CA ALA A 60 10.06 7.70 -10.02
C ALA A 60 10.21 9.17 -9.67
N SER A 61 10.60 9.98 -10.65
CA SER A 61 10.69 11.43 -10.53
C SER A 61 10.11 12.11 -11.76
N GLY A 62 9.89 13.41 -11.65
CA GLY A 62 9.26 14.23 -12.69
C GLY A 62 7.99 14.89 -12.21
N LYS A 63 7.26 15.49 -13.15
CA LYS A 63 5.97 16.13 -12.86
C LYS A 63 4.91 15.04 -12.65
N SER A 64 3.89 15.32 -11.84
CA SER A 64 2.78 14.38 -11.62
C SER A 64 2.08 13.96 -12.92
N SER A 65 2.06 14.83 -13.93
CA SER A 65 1.52 14.55 -15.27
C SER A 65 2.44 13.73 -16.18
N ALA A 66 3.70 13.53 -15.80
CA ALA A 66 4.73 12.84 -16.59
C ALA A 66 5.83 12.28 -15.69
N LEU A 67 5.48 11.28 -14.87
CA LEU A 67 6.45 10.57 -14.03
C LEU A 67 7.32 9.65 -14.90
N SER A 68 8.62 9.65 -14.63
CA SER A 68 9.59 8.74 -15.22
C SER A 68 10.08 7.77 -14.15
N ILE A 69 9.97 6.47 -14.41
CA ILE A 69 10.52 5.44 -13.53
C ILE A 69 12.05 5.53 -13.56
N ASP A 70 12.66 5.86 -12.43
CA ASP A 70 14.11 6.00 -12.32
C ASP A 70 14.80 4.70 -11.89
N GLY A 71 14.08 3.81 -11.19
CA GLY A 71 14.65 2.55 -10.78
C GLY A 71 13.71 1.63 -10.01
N ILE A 72 14.16 0.39 -9.88
CA ILE A 72 13.48 -0.70 -9.19
C ILE A 72 14.11 -0.85 -7.80
N ILE A 73 13.27 -0.87 -6.78
CA ILE A 73 13.68 -1.10 -5.39
C ILE A 73 13.67 -2.60 -5.09
N ALA A 74 12.59 -3.28 -5.49
CA ALA A 74 12.41 -4.71 -5.29
C ALA A 74 11.34 -5.27 -6.23
N GLU A 75 11.51 -6.52 -6.63
CA GLU A 75 10.55 -7.31 -7.40
C GLU A 75 9.93 -8.37 -6.49
N ASN A 76 8.69 -8.78 -6.79
CA ASN A 76 7.98 -9.89 -6.13
C ASN A 76 7.93 -9.81 -4.59
N VAL A 77 7.71 -8.62 -4.03
CA VAL A 77 7.57 -8.44 -2.57
C VAL A 77 6.20 -8.91 -2.13
N ASP A 78 6.13 -9.77 -1.12
CA ASP A 78 4.85 -10.16 -0.51
C ASP A 78 4.15 -8.92 0.09
N ALA A 79 2.97 -8.59 -0.45
CA ALA A 79 2.22 -7.41 -0.07
C ALA A 79 1.70 -7.50 1.37
N SER A 80 1.50 -8.70 1.92
CA SER A 80 1.02 -8.89 3.29
C SER A 80 2.04 -8.45 4.36
N LEU A 81 3.32 -8.29 4.00
CA LEU A 81 4.37 -7.81 4.91
C LEU A 81 4.13 -6.38 5.40
N GLY A 82 3.39 -5.57 4.64
CA GLY A 82 3.10 -4.17 4.96
C GLY A 82 4.32 -3.24 5.07
N SER A 83 5.54 -3.75 4.84
CA SER A 83 6.76 -2.96 4.91
C SER A 83 7.95 -3.58 4.17
N TYR A 84 8.84 -2.71 3.70
CA TYR A 84 10.11 -3.07 3.06
C TYR A 84 11.21 -2.10 3.50
N LYS A 85 12.36 -2.64 3.90
CA LYS A 85 13.54 -1.86 4.27
C LYS A 85 14.39 -1.58 3.04
N TRP A 86 14.43 -0.32 2.62
CA TRP A 86 15.20 0.11 1.45
C TRP A 86 16.43 0.91 1.87
N LYS A 87 17.61 0.51 1.38
CA LYS A 87 18.82 1.33 1.44
C LYS A 87 18.85 2.23 0.22
N ILE A 88 18.66 3.53 0.42
CA ILE A 88 18.72 4.50 -0.69
C ILE A 88 20.16 4.56 -1.20
N PRO A 89 20.40 4.34 -2.51
CA PRO A 89 21.71 4.58 -3.12
C PRO A 89 22.28 5.96 -2.74
N SER A 90 23.57 6.03 -2.44
CA SER A 90 24.23 7.28 -2.02
C SER A 90 24.44 8.27 -3.17
N ASP A 91 24.46 7.76 -4.39
CA ASP A 91 24.63 8.47 -5.64
C ASP A 91 23.30 8.95 -6.26
N LEU A 92 22.16 8.61 -5.65
CA LEU A 92 20.86 9.13 -6.06
C LEU A 92 20.83 10.65 -5.94
N LYS A 93 20.78 11.31 -7.09
CA LYS A 93 20.60 12.75 -7.21
C LYS A 93 19.11 13.02 -7.41
N ALA A 94 18.56 13.94 -6.61
CA ALA A 94 17.25 14.51 -6.93
C ALA A 94 17.34 15.18 -8.29
N LYS A 95 16.52 14.73 -9.25
CA LYS A 95 16.35 15.45 -10.52
C LYS A 95 15.57 16.73 -10.22
N LYS A 96 16.15 17.87 -10.58
CA LYS A 96 15.53 19.20 -10.46
C LYS A 96 14.47 19.41 -11.54
#